data_AF-A0A0P8WQS8-F1
#
_entry.id   AF-A0A0P8WQS8-F1
#
_cell.length_a   1.000
_cell.length_b   1.000
_cell.length_c   1.000
_cell.angle_alpha   90.00
_cell.angle_beta   90.00
_cell.angle_gamma   90.00
#
_symmetry.space_group_name_H-M   'P 1'
#
loop_
_entity.id
_entity.type
_entity.pdbx_description
1 polymer ?
#
loop_
_entity_poly.entity_id
_entity_poly.type
_entity_poly.pdbx_seq_one_letter_code
_entity_poly.pdbx_strand_id
1 'polypeptide(L)' 'MDSKNEHYPIGFRLTRFKIKENEYETIISNLSFDEFESEDIKRIYHMRWVIETSFRDLKYTLKF' A
#
# COMPACT_ATOMS: atom_id res chain seq x y z
N MET A 1 -3.08 11.09 41.28
CA MET A 1 -2.20 10.61 40.19
C MET A 1 -3.10 9.92 39.22
N ASP A 2 -3.68 10.67 38.28
CA ASP A 2 -4.54 10.09 37.25
C ASP A 2 -3.66 9.23 36.33
N SER A 3 -3.90 7.93 36.37
CA SER A 3 -3.39 6.96 35.40
C SER A 3 -3.97 7.30 34.03
N LYS A 4 -3.32 8.23 33.33
CA LYS A 4 -3.68 8.59 31.95
C LYS A 4 -3.44 7.39 31.06
N ASN A 5 -4.53 6.69 30.74
CA ASN A 5 -4.61 5.86 29.54
C ASN A 5 -4.31 6.76 28.33
N GLU A 6 -3.07 6.80 27.86
CA GLU A 6 -2.71 7.50 26.63
C GLU A 6 -2.47 6.50 25.50
N HIS A 7 -3.46 5.62 25.28
CA HIS A 7 -3.55 4.95 23.99
C HIS A 7 -3.76 6.03 22.93
N TYR A 8 -2.80 6.22 22.03
CA TYR A 8 -2.92 7.14 20.90
C TYR A 8 -3.74 6.46 19.80
N PRO A 9 -5.01 6.84 19.58
CA PRO A 9 -5.80 6.22 18.53
C PRO A 9 -5.19 6.56 17.17
N ILE A 10 -4.76 5.54 16.43
CA ILE A 10 -4.25 5.69 15.05
C ILE A 10 -5.38 5.31 14.10
N GLY A 11 -5.79 6.27 13.27
CA GLY A 11 -6.71 6.03 12.17
C GLY A 11 -5.95 5.72 10.88
N PHE A 12 -6.43 4.73 10.13
CA PHE A 12 -5.95 4.42 8.79
C PHE A 12 -7.13 4.03 7.90
N ARG A 13 -6.98 4.29 6.61
CA ARG A 13 -7.94 3.89 5.59
C ARG A 13 -7.53 2.55 5.02
N LEU A 14 -8.50 1.63 4.96
CA LEU A 14 -8.36 0.35 4.29
C LEU A 14 -9.11 0.40 2.96
N THR A 15 -8.39 0.17 1.86
CA THR A 15 -8.95 0.20 0.51
C THR A 15 -8.82 -1.19 -0.08
N ARG A 16 -9.95 -1.82 -0.46
CA ARG A 16 -9.99 -3.12 -1.09
C ARG A 16 -10.52 -2.98 -2.51
N PHE A 17 -9.77 -3.47 -3.49
CA PHE A 17 -10.16 -3.44 -4.90
C PHE A 17 -9.91 -4.79 -5.57
N LYS A 18 -10.70 -5.09 -6.61
CA LYS A 18 -10.62 -6.33 -7.38
C LYS A 18 -9.48 -6.23 -8.38
N ILE A 19 -8.65 -7.27 -8.47
CA ILE A 19 -7.54 -7.34 -9.44
C ILE A 19 -7.76 -8.42 -10.51
N LYS A 20 -8.44 -9.53 -10.19
CA LYS A 20 -8.88 -10.57 -11.14
C LYS A 20 -10.18 -11.22 -10.68
N GLU A 21 -10.70 -12.16 -11.47
CA GLU A 21 -11.83 -12.99 -11.04
C GLU A 21 -11.49 -13.71 -9.73
N ASN A 22 -12.25 -13.42 -8.67
CA ASN A 22 -12.03 -13.88 -7.29
C ASN A 22 -10.72 -13.44 -6.60
N GLU A 23 -9.95 -12.52 -7.19
CA GLU A 23 -8.72 -12.00 -6.59
C GLU A 23 -8.86 -10.52 -6.22
N TYR A 24 -8.53 -10.20 -4.98
CA TYR A 24 -8.63 -8.84 -4.43
C TYR A 24 -7.32 -8.46 -3.74
N GLU A 25 -6.98 -7.18 -3.83
CA GLU A 25 -5.89 -6.60 -3.08
C GLU A 25 -6.44 -5.64 -2.03
N THR A 26 -5.76 -5.56 -0.89
CA THR A 26 -6.15 -4.71 0.24
C THR A 26 -4.96 -3.87 0.68
N ILE A 27 -5.11 -2.56 0.62
CA ILE A 27 -4.08 -1.58 0.93
C ILE A 27 -4.49 -0.77 2.16
N ILE A 28 -3.55 -0.63 3.10
CA ILE A 28 -3.67 0.28 4.24
C ILE A 28 -2.90 1.55 3.89
N SER A 29 -3.55 2.71 4.00
CA SER A 29 -2.93 4.01 3.76
C SER A 29 -3.53 5.10 4.65
N ASN A 30 -2.83 6.21 4.76
CA ASN A 30 -3.33 7.45 5.36
C ASN A 30 -3.86 8.45 4.30
N LEU A 31 -4.03 8.00 3.05
CA LEU A 31 -4.48 8.83 1.94
C LEU A 31 -5.99 9.11 2.04
N SER A 32 -6.37 10.37 1.86
CA SER A 32 -7.74 10.84 2.04
C SER A 32 -8.69 10.19 1.02
N PHE A 33 -9.94 9.96 1.43
CA PHE A 33 -10.97 9.41 0.55
C PHE A 33 -11.41 10.40 -0.53
N ASP A 34 -11.44 11.68 -0.18
CA ASP A 34 -11.91 12.76 -1.06
C ASP A 34 -10.93 13.03 -2.21
N GLU A 35 -9.61 12.90 -1.96
CA GLU A 35 -8.59 13.17 -2.98
C GLU A 35 -8.12 11.91 -3.73
N PHE A 36 -8.26 10.73 -3.12
CA PHE A 36 -7.75 9.48 -3.70
C PHE A 36 -8.81 8.40 -3.74
N GLU A 37 -9.34 8.13 -4.93
CA GLU A 37 -10.26 7.02 -5.14
C GLU A 37 -9.53 5.67 -5.13
N SER A 38 -10.29 4.58 -5.09
CA SER A 38 -9.71 3.22 -5.08
C SER A 38 -8.82 2.93 -6.29
N GLU A 39 -9.13 3.50 -7.46
CA GLU A 39 -8.30 3.33 -8.67
C GLU A 39 -6.97 4.09 -8.56
N ASP A 40 -6.95 5.26 -7.91
CA ASP A 40 -5.70 5.98 -7.61
C ASP A 40 -4.81 5.19 -6.66
N ILE A 41 -5.39 4.61 -5.58
CA ILE A 41 -4.65 3.76 -4.65
C ILE A 41 -4.04 2.56 -5.39
N LYS A 42 -4.79 1.93 -6.28
CA LYS A 42 -4.31 0.83 -7.11
C LYS A 42 -3.17 1.27 -8.04
N ARG A 43 -3.29 2.43 -8.70
CA ARG A 43 -2.23 2.99 -9.55
C ARG A 43 -0.96 3.30 -8.77
N ILE A 44 -1.08 4.00 -7.64
CA ILE A 44 0.05 4.36 -6.77
C ILE A 44 0.73 3.09 -6.24
N TYR A 45 -0.04 2.11 -5.79
CA TYR A 45 0.52 0.85 -5.31
C TYR A 45 1.24 0.08 -6.42
N HIS A 46 0.71 0.09 -7.65
CA HIS A 46 1.37 -0.52 -8.80
C HIS A 46 2.73 0.13 -9.12
N MET A 47 2.89 1.45 -8.94
CA MET A 47 4.17 2.13 -9.14
C MET A 47 5.28 1.60 -8.22
N ARG A 48 4.94 1.08 -7.04
CA ARG A 48 5.90 0.41 -6.14
C ARG A 48 6.51 -0.85 -6.77
N TRP A 49 5.76 -1.55 -7.63
CA TRP A 49 6.19 -2.79 -8.26
C TRP A 49 7.34 -2.60 -9.26
N VAL A 50 7.44 -1.42 -9.88
CA VAL A 50 8.56 -1.04 -10.76
C VAL A 50 9.89 -1.07 -10.02
N ILE A 51 9.91 -0.71 -8.74
CA ILE A 51 11.12 -0.74 -7.91
C ILE A 51 11.54 -2.20 -7.69
N GLU A 52 10.60 -3.08 -7.34
CA GLU A 52 10.88 -4.50 -7.10
C GLU A 52 11.44 -5.20 -8.35
N THR A 53 10.86 -4.92 -9.52
CA THR A 53 11.35 -5.43 -10.80
C THR A 53 12.72 -4.89 -11.17
N SER A 54 12.97 -3.59 -10.98
CA SER A 54 14.29 -2.99 -11.24
C SER A 54 15.40 -3.64 -10.40
N PHE A 55 15.14 -3.92 -9.12
CA PHE A 55 16.10 -4.64 -8.26
C PHE A 55 16.27 -6.10 -8.62
N ARG A 56 15.24 -6.74 -9.19
CA ARG A 56 15.33 -8.10 -9.72
C ARG A 56 16.31 -8.13 -10.89
N ASP A 57 16.12 -7.25 -11.87
CA ASP A 57 16.96 -7.19 -13.07
C ASP A 57 18.42 -6.95 -12.70
N LEU A 58 18.69 -6.00 -11.80
CA LEU A 58 20.04 -5.72 -11.30
C LEU A 58 20.73 -6.97 -10.72
N LYS A 59 20.02 -7.79 -9.95
CA LYS A 59 20.59 -9.02 -9.36
C LYS A 59 20.96 -10.05 -10.42
N TYR A 60 20.21 -10.15 -11.51
CA TYR A 60 20.50 -11.12 -12.57
C TYR A 60 21.54 -10.60 -13.57
N THR A 61 21.68 -9.29 -13.73
CA THR A 61 22.77 -8.70 -14.52
C THR A 61 24.14 -8.88 -13.86
N LEU A 62 24.20 -8.93 -12.53
CA LEU A 62 25.45 -9.03 -11.75
C LEU A 62 25.92 -10.47 -11.47
N LYS A 63 25.14 -11.50 -11.85
CA LYS A 63 25.57 -12.90 -11.72
C LYS A 63 26.50 -13.26 -12.88
N PHE A 64 27.81 -13.13 -12.62
CA PHE A 64 28.88 -13.76 -13.39
C PHE A 64 28.98 -15.25 -13.03
#